data_AF-A0AAD0MW98-F1
#
_entry.id   AF-A0AAD0MW98-F1
#
_cell.length_a   1.000
_cell.length_b   1.000
_cell.length_c   1.000
_cell.angle_alpha   90.00
_cell.angle_beta   90.00
_cell.angle_gamma   90.00
#
_symmetry.space_group_name_H-M   'P 1'
#
loop_
_entity.id
_entity.type
_entity.pdbx_description
1 polymer ?
#
loop_
_entity_poly.entity_id
_entity_poly.type
_entity_poly.pdbx_seq_one_letter_code
_entity_poly.pdbx_strand_id
1 'polypeptide(L)'
;MLVDKLDSFFCELKPTLVTQQYAVKSPCSFFLKSNGERSFQINGFATSGLEKSGEVEQQDNDVGEGTIHLKGSFVESGKTVFVDFKASFLDIDVIFGAGTWEEKVGNSIRQKYSVIIRGSEFLAGEKGFVDNLFESYSQLEEKYQTLKDKVDDVEAEVDDLESKAEEYGTSTQEFLEQEKELMLALEKTDGLTEQLSSGLEEVNKLTAELERIGKKQDEQLKKSSSLNERANSVIEKSDEVKNRADKALSSSITVSLAKTFKDRKKEAIHQRWLYDVVFVISISIGILMTYNMLDQILPSGEGATYNFEALIIRMPFLMFFVWLGLFASKKSSHASRIEEFYAQKQTLAESYEGYKGEIARMSDNTSELEKLMAINLVSISQDSSQIFDGVRKEKHLPLEIFTERLLDKFSLKKKDDPKGEVENHHKTDE
;
A
#
# COMPACT_ATOMS: atom_id res chain seq x y z
N MET A 1 44.78 62.01 -119.09
CA MET A 1 45.53 63.13 -118.46
C MET A 1 45.41 63.20 -116.94
N LEU A 2 44.24 63.01 -116.29
CA LEU A 2 44.18 62.89 -114.82
C LEU A 2 44.39 61.45 -114.32
N VAL A 3 43.92 60.47 -115.10
CA VAL A 3 44.14 59.04 -114.83
C VAL A 3 45.62 58.64 -114.94
N ASP A 4 46.36 59.24 -115.87
CA ASP A 4 47.77 58.87 -116.10
C ASP A 4 48.74 59.31 -114.98
N LYS A 5 48.26 60.07 -113.98
CA LYS A 5 49.10 60.63 -112.89
C LYS A 5 48.63 60.32 -111.47
N LEU A 6 47.47 59.68 -111.25
CA LEU A 6 46.90 59.46 -109.91
C LEU A 6 46.18 58.11 -109.80
N ASP A 7 46.67 57.23 -108.91
CA ASP A 7 46.02 55.95 -108.60
C ASP A 7 44.79 56.09 -107.68
N SER A 8 44.81 57.09 -106.78
CA SER A 8 43.69 57.40 -105.88
C SER A 8 43.78 58.79 -105.24
N PHE A 9 42.63 59.38 -104.89
CA PHE A 9 42.56 60.67 -104.18
C PHE A 9 41.33 60.78 -103.28
N PHE A 10 41.43 61.63 -102.26
CA PHE A 10 40.37 61.87 -101.28
C PHE A 10 39.64 63.19 -101.58
N CYS A 11 38.31 63.15 -101.50
CA CYS A 11 37.43 64.29 -101.74
C CYS A 11 36.57 64.57 -100.51
N GLU A 12 36.62 65.81 -100.02
CA GLU A 12 35.70 66.31 -99.00
C GLU A 12 34.63 67.19 -99.67
N LEU A 13 33.36 66.83 -99.50
CA LEU A 13 32.21 67.58 -99.99
C LEU A 13 31.57 68.37 -98.86
N LYS A 14 31.57 69.70 -99.02
CA LYS A 14 30.82 70.60 -98.15
C LYS A 14 29.56 71.11 -98.85
N PRO A 15 28.38 70.96 -98.26
CA PRO A 15 27.12 71.32 -98.91
C PRO A 15 26.95 72.84 -99.05
N THR A 16 26.46 73.29 -100.21
CA THR A 16 26.10 74.70 -100.49
C THR A 16 24.61 74.77 -100.85
N LEU A 17 23.86 75.66 -100.19
CA LEU A 17 22.39 75.76 -100.32
C LEU A 17 21.98 76.24 -101.71
N VAL A 18 21.05 75.53 -102.37
CA VAL A 18 20.51 75.95 -103.68
C VAL A 18 18.97 76.01 -103.75
N THR A 19 18.22 75.29 -102.88
CA THR A 19 16.75 75.36 -102.90
C THR A 19 16.14 74.99 -101.54
N GLN A 20 15.17 75.76 -101.03
CA GLN A 20 14.56 75.60 -99.68
C GLN A 20 13.67 74.34 -99.51
N GLN A 21 13.54 73.49 -100.53
CA GLN A 21 12.60 72.36 -100.54
C GLN A 21 13.16 71.04 -99.98
N TYR A 22 14.46 70.97 -99.70
CA TYR A 22 15.12 69.76 -99.19
C TYR A 22 16.08 70.09 -98.03
N ALA A 23 16.15 69.21 -97.02
CA ALA A 23 17.06 69.35 -95.89
C ALA A 23 18.53 69.24 -96.36
N VAL A 24 19.39 70.12 -95.85
CA VAL A 24 20.82 70.14 -96.17
C VAL A 24 21.48 68.87 -95.64
N LYS A 25 22.03 68.03 -96.53
CA LYS A 25 22.77 66.83 -96.13
C LYS A 25 24.12 67.17 -95.46
N SER A 26 24.53 66.35 -94.49
CA SER A 26 25.82 66.44 -93.79
C SER A 26 27.02 66.32 -94.74
N PRO A 27 28.20 66.85 -94.37
CA PRO A 27 29.42 66.72 -95.15
C PRO A 27 29.72 65.26 -95.48
N CYS A 28 30.13 64.98 -96.71
CA CYS A 28 30.46 63.63 -97.15
C CYS A 28 31.92 63.56 -97.56
N SER A 29 32.57 62.45 -97.20
CA SER A 29 33.95 62.17 -97.55
C SER A 29 34.00 60.95 -98.46
N PHE A 30 34.67 61.09 -99.61
CA PHE A 30 34.75 60.05 -100.62
C PHE A 30 36.19 59.73 -100.97
N PHE A 31 36.44 58.46 -101.23
CA PHE A 31 37.67 57.97 -101.81
C PHE A 31 37.40 57.57 -103.26
N LEU A 32 38.15 58.16 -104.19
CA LEU A 32 38.10 57.77 -105.60
C LEU A 32 39.35 56.97 -105.94
N LYS A 33 39.15 55.81 -106.55
CA LYS A 33 40.23 54.95 -107.06
C LYS A 33 40.09 54.84 -108.57
N SER A 34 41.20 54.99 -109.31
CA SER A 34 41.18 54.78 -110.76
C SER A 34 40.82 53.33 -111.09
N ASN A 35 39.94 53.13 -112.06
CA ASN A 35 39.48 51.80 -112.52
C ASN A 35 39.75 51.56 -114.03
N GLY A 36 40.63 52.36 -114.64
CA GLY A 36 40.97 52.30 -116.08
C GLY A 36 41.23 53.70 -116.66
N GLU A 37 41.61 53.79 -117.94
CA GLU A 37 42.12 55.02 -118.58
C GLU A 37 41.22 56.26 -118.45
N ARG A 38 39.90 56.11 -118.17
CA ARG A 38 38.93 57.21 -118.07
C ARG A 38 37.80 57.02 -117.05
N SER A 39 37.88 56.02 -116.16
CA SER A 39 36.85 55.73 -115.15
C SER A 39 37.41 55.69 -113.72
N PHE A 40 36.58 56.12 -112.76
CA PHE A 40 36.90 56.10 -111.33
C PHE A 40 35.79 55.41 -110.55
N GLN A 41 36.18 54.52 -109.63
CA GLN A 41 35.29 53.93 -108.66
C GLN A 41 35.22 54.84 -107.43
N ILE A 42 34.01 55.24 -107.05
CA ILE A 42 33.74 55.99 -105.82
C ILE A 42 33.38 54.99 -104.74
N ASN A 43 34.12 55.02 -103.64
CA ASN A 43 33.72 54.38 -102.39
C ASN A 43 33.79 55.40 -101.26
N GLY A 44 32.72 55.59 -100.50
CA GLY A 44 32.80 56.41 -99.30
C GLY A 44 31.59 56.32 -98.41
N PHE A 45 31.76 56.88 -97.22
CA PHE A 45 30.78 56.85 -96.15
C PHE A 45 30.20 58.24 -95.95
N ALA A 46 28.87 58.35 -95.97
CA ALA A 46 28.24 59.52 -95.38
C ALA A 46 28.51 59.53 -93.87
N THR A 47 28.57 60.70 -93.23
CA THR A 47 28.60 60.80 -91.75
C THR A 47 27.41 60.11 -91.06
N SER A 48 26.39 59.68 -91.83
CA SER A 48 25.30 58.81 -91.37
C SER A 48 25.62 57.31 -91.40
N GLY A 49 26.85 56.91 -91.69
CA GLY A 49 27.30 55.51 -91.75
C GLY A 49 26.85 54.71 -92.98
N LEU A 50 26.23 55.36 -93.96
CA LEU A 50 25.76 54.70 -95.19
C LEU A 50 26.87 54.67 -96.24
N GLU A 51 27.18 53.46 -96.71
CA GLU A 51 28.13 53.20 -97.79
C GLU A 51 27.54 53.64 -99.13
N LYS A 52 28.35 54.34 -99.91
CA LYS A 52 28.02 54.80 -101.27
C LYS A 52 29.09 54.29 -102.22
N SER A 53 28.65 53.48 -103.18
CA SER A 53 29.49 52.94 -104.24
C SER A 53 28.95 53.34 -105.61
N GLY A 54 29.81 53.77 -106.53
CA GLY A 54 29.42 54.12 -107.90
C GLY A 54 30.60 54.30 -108.83
N GLU A 55 30.30 54.60 -110.09
CA GLU A 55 31.30 54.78 -111.14
C GLU A 55 31.10 56.12 -111.86
N VAL A 56 32.21 56.77 -112.17
CA VAL A 56 32.24 58.08 -112.81
C VAL A 56 33.24 58.07 -113.96
N GLU A 57 32.82 58.60 -115.10
CA GLU A 57 33.64 58.69 -116.32
C GLU A 57 33.96 60.14 -116.69
N GLN A 58 35.13 60.34 -117.29
CA GLN A 58 35.57 61.63 -117.81
C GLN A 58 34.98 61.91 -119.20
N GLN A 59 34.31 63.06 -119.40
CA GLN A 59 33.84 63.52 -120.72
C GLN A 59 34.82 64.51 -121.37
N ASP A 60 35.17 64.29 -122.64
CA ASP A 60 35.86 65.27 -123.49
C ASP A 60 34.84 66.30 -123.98
N ASN A 61 34.96 67.56 -123.55
CA ASN A 61 34.23 68.69 -124.14
C ASN A 61 35.18 69.87 -124.37
N ASP A 62 35.00 70.49 -125.54
CA ASP A 62 35.85 71.47 -126.22
C ASP A 62 35.85 72.88 -125.56
N VAL A 63 36.03 72.95 -124.23
CA VAL A 63 35.97 74.20 -123.47
C VAL A 63 37.19 74.35 -122.56
N GLY A 64 38.24 74.99 -123.09
CA GLY A 64 39.34 75.63 -122.34
C GLY A 64 40.36 74.70 -121.67
N GLU A 65 41.65 74.95 -121.91
CA GLU A 65 42.76 74.29 -121.20
C GLU A 65 42.61 74.43 -119.67
N GLY A 66 42.53 73.31 -118.95
CA GLY A 66 42.63 73.27 -117.47
C GLY A 66 41.36 72.91 -116.69
N THR A 67 40.24 72.62 -117.35
CA THR A 67 38.99 72.17 -116.69
C THR A 67 38.64 70.73 -117.00
N ILE A 68 38.31 69.93 -115.97
CA ILE A 68 37.85 68.55 -116.14
C ILE A 68 36.38 68.42 -115.75
N HIS A 69 35.67 67.66 -116.57
CA HIS A 69 34.26 67.34 -116.41
C HIS A 69 34.10 65.84 -116.16
N LEU A 70 33.66 65.47 -114.95
CA LEU A 70 33.38 64.09 -114.59
C LEU A 70 31.86 63.91 -114.45
N LYS A 71 31.30 62.89 -115.10
CA LYS A 71 29.89 62.54 -114.98
C LYS A 71 29.73 61.07 -114.62
N GLY A 72 28.81 60.78 -113.72
CA GLY A 72 28.59 59.41 -113.29
C GLY A 72 27.34 59.26 -112.45
N SER A 73 27.21 58.09 -111.84
CA SER A 73 26.11 57.81 -110.94
C SER A 73 26.51 56.87 -109.82
N PHE A 74 25.88 57.03 -108.67
CA PHE A 74 26.01 56.09 -107.56
C PHE A 74 24.63 55.74 -107.02
N VAL A 75 24.54 54.59 -106.35
CA VAL A 75 23.31 54.12 -105.73
C VAL A 75 23.33 54.50 -104.25
N GLU A 76 22.31 55.25 -103.82
CA GLU A 76 22.10 55.57 -102.41
C GLU A 76 20.72 55.05 -102.01
N SER A 77 20.68 54.11 -101.06
CA SER A 77 19.43 53.53 -100.53
C SER A 77 18.44 53.07 -101.62
N GLY A 78 18.97 52.42 -102.67
CA GLY A 78 18.18 51.87 -103.79
C GLY A 78 17.77 52.86 -104.88
N LYS A 79 18.21 54.13 -104.84
CA LYS A 79 17.96 55.13 -105.90
C LYS A 79 19.26 55.53 -106.59
N THR A 80 19.24 55.55 -107.93
CA THR A 80 20.36 56.03 -108.74
C THR A 80 20.40 57.56 -108.72
N VAL A 81 21.52 58.11 -108.29
CA VAL A 81 21.77 59.55 -108.21
C VAL A 81 22.80 59.91 -109.28
N PHE A 82 22.46 60.89 -110.13
CA PHE A 82 23.37 61.36 -111.18
C PHE A 82 24.24 62.52 -110.69
N VAL A 83 25.50 62.46 -111.04
CA VAL A 83 26.54 63.38 -110.62
C VAL A 83 27.14 64.07 -111.84
N ASP A 84 27.23 65.41 -111.75
CA ASP A 84 27.98 66.24 -112.71
C ASP A 84 28.98 67.07 -111.91
N PHE A 85 30.28 66.82 -112.14
CA PHE A 85 31.38 67.45 -111.44
C PHE A 85 32.23 68.27 -112.40
N LYS A 86 32.46 69.53 -112.02
CA LYS A 86 33.33 70.46 -112.74
C LYS A 86 34.41 70.96 -111.78
N ALA A 87 35.67 70.77 -112.14
CA ALA A 87 36.79 71.34 -111.39
C ALA A 87 37.79 72.04 -112.31
N SER A 88 38.34 73.13 -111.78
CA SER A 88 39.45 73.89 -112.38
C SER A 88 40.71 73.59 -111.56
N PHE A 89 41.82 73.27 -112.23
CA PHE A 89 43.09 73.03 -111.54
C PHE A 89 43.88 74.33 -111.40
N LEU A 90 44.45 74.53 -110.22
CA LEU A 90 45.43 75.58 -109.93
C LEU A 90 46.74 74.87 -109.57
N ASP A 91 47.62 74.73 -110.55
CA ASP A 91 48.99 74.19 -110.47
C ASP A 91 49.20 72.68 -110.22
N ILE A 92 50.24 72.12 -110.84
CA ILE A 92 50.41 70.67 -111.08
C ILE A 92 51.28 69.93 -110.03
N ASP A 93 51.95 70.62 -109.10
CA ASP A 93 52.94 69.95 -108.22
C ASP A 93 52.48 69.68 -106.77
N VAL A 94 51.33 70.20 -106.33
CA VAL A 94 50.67 69.81 -105.08
C VAL A 94 49.17 69.87 -105.34
N ILE A 95 48.52 68.74 -105.61
CA ILE A 95 47.17 68.74 -106.18
C ILE A 95 46.15 69.24 -105.14
N PHE A 96 45.81 70.53 -105.24
CA PHE A 96 44.66 71.17 -104.62
C PHE A 96 43.65 71.54 -105.72
N GLY A 97 42.67 70.67 -105.93
CA GLY A 97 41.54 70.96 -106.83
C GLY A 97 40.35 71.50 -106.04
N ALA A 98 39.76 72.59 -106.51
CA ALA A 98 38.47 73.10 -106.03
C ALA A 98 37.43 73.06 -107.14
N GLY A 99 36.25 72.54 -106.84
CA GLY A 99 35.19 72.36 -107.83
C GLY A 99 33.80 72.41 -107.23
N THR A 100 32.82 72.43 -108.11
CA THR A 100 31.40 72.32 -107.74
C THR A 100 30.87 70.97 -108.19
N TRP A 101 30.26 70.26 -107.25
CA TRP A 101 29.56 69.00 -107.48
C TRP A 101 28.07 69.24 -107.42
N GLU A 102 27.33 68.86 -108.47
CA GLU A 102 25.87 68.96 -108.51
C GLU A 102 25.23 67.57 -108.41
N GLU A 103 24.37 67.38 -107.41
CA GLU A 103 23.52 66.19 -107.27
C GLU A 103 22.20 66.44 -108.00
N LYS A 104 21.88 65.64 -109.03
CA LYS A 104 20.64 65.73 -109.79
C LYS A 104 19.80 64.47 -109.60
N VAL A 105 18.49 64.63 -109.39
CA VAL A 105 17.52 63.53 -109.39
C VAL A 105 16.42 63.87 -110.39
N GLY A 106 16.42 63.16 -111.52
CA GLY A 106 15.69 63.59 -112.72
C GLY A 106 16.30 64.87 -113.32
N ASN A 107 15.46 65.81 -113.76
CA ASN A 107 15.89 67.08 -114.36
C ASN A 107 16.11 68.24 -113.35
N SER A 108 15.93 68.01 -112.05
CA SER A 108 16.09 69.05 -111.02
C SER A 108 17.37 68.87 -110.22
N ILE A 109 18.11 69.96 -109.99
CA ILE A 109 19.28 70.01 -109.11
C ILE A 109 18.79 69.93 -107.68
N ARG A 110 19.19 68.87 -106.96
CA ARG A 110 18.84 68.67 -105.56
C ARG A 110 19.77 69.44 -104.64
N GLN A 111 21.08 69.38 -104.88
CA GLN A 111 22.09 69.99 -104.00
C GLN A 111 23.39 70.30 -104.75
N LYS A 112 24.07 71.38 -104.37
CA LYS A 112 25.45 71.65 -104.80
C LYS A 112 26.41 71.47 -103.63
N TYR A 113 27.62 71.00 -103.91
CA TYR A 113 28.68 70.86 -102.93
C TYR A 113 29.95 71.55 -103.44
N SER A 114 30.66 72.24 -102.55
CA SER A 114 32.05 72.64 -102.79
C SER A 114 32.96 71.46 -102.47
N VAL A 115 33.82 71.08 -103.42
CA VAL A 115 34.71 69.93 -103.30
C VAL A 115 36.14 70.41 -103.09
N ILE A 116 36.84 69.78 -102.15
CA ILE A 116 38.28 69.93 -101.96
C ILE A 116 38.94 68.55 -102.13
N ILE A 117 39.96 68.46 -102.99
CA ILE A 117 40.71 67.23 -103.25
C ILE A 117 42.05 67.26 -102.50
N ARG A 118 42.42 66.14 -101.83
CA ARG A 118 43.70 65.96 -101.11
C ARG A 118 44.42 64.65 -101.50
N GLY A 119 45.76 64.69 -101.52
CA GLY A 119 46.65 63.57 -101.88
C GLY A 119 46.87 62.52 -100.78
N SER A 120 47.36 61.33 -101.17
CA SER A 120 47.36 60.08 -100.39
C SER A 120 48.51 59.87 -99.38
N GLU A 121 49.52 60.74 -99.32
CA GLU A 121 50.67 60.58 -98.41
C GLU A 121 50.35 60.83 -96.92
N PHE A 122 49.14 61.29 -96.57
CA PHE A 122 48.75 61.68 -95.21
C PHE A 122 48.27 60.51 -94.30
N LEU A 123 47.93 59.33 -94.83
CA LEU A 123 47.18 58.28 -94.09
C LEU A 123 48.01 57.18 -93.38
N ALA A 124 49.34 57.21 -93.43
CA ALA A 124 50.17 56.10 -92.90
C ALA A 124 50.29 56.06 -91.35
N GLY A 125 49.95 57.13 -90.63
CA GLY A 125 50.17 57.25 -89.18
C GLY A 125 49.12 56.60 -88.27
N GLU A 126 47.92 56.26 -88.76
CA GLU A 126 46.77 55.89 -87.92
C GLU A 126 46.63 54.38 -87.65
N LYS A 127 47.32 53.53 -88.40
CA LYS A 127 47.18 52.06 -88.31
C LYS A 127 47.69 51.47 -86.99
N GLY A 128 48.75 52.04 -86.41
CA GLY A 128 49.34 51.54 -85.16
C GLY A 128 48.52 51.81 -83.88
N PHE A 129 47.55 52.73 -83.92
CA PHE A 129 46.67 53.00 -82.77
C PHE A 129 45.61 51.92 -82.58
N VAL A 130 45.08 51.38 -83.69
CA VAL A 130 44.02 50.36 -83.69
C VAL A 130 44.51 49.03 -83.13
N ASP A 131 45.74 48.62 -83.46
CA ASP A 131 46.33 47.37 -82.98
C ASP A 131 46.52 47.39 -81.45
N ASN A 132 47.01 48.50 -80.88
CA ASN A 132 47.14 48.67 -79.42
C ASN A 132 45.79 48.63 -78.68
N LEU A 133 44.72 49.13 -79.31
CA LEU A 133 43.38 49.12 -78.72
C LEU A 133 42.83 47.69 -78.59
N PHE A 134 43.10 46.84 -79.59
CA PHE A 134 42.64 45.46 -79.63
C PHE A 134 43.35 44.60 -78.56
N GLU A 135 44.65 44.82 -78.37
CA GLU A 135 45.43 44.12 -77.35
C GLU A 135 44.99 44.51 -75.93
N SER A 136 44.67 45.79 -75.69
CA SER A 136 44.10 46.23 -74.42
C SER A 136 42.70 45.65 -74.15
N TYR A 137 41.88 45.45 -75.19
CA TYR A 137 40.56 44.84 -75.05
C TYR A 137 40.66 43.36 -74.67
N SER A 138 41.59 42.62 -75.29
CA SER A 138 41.84 41.21 -74.97
C SER A 138 42.27 41.02 -73.51
N GLN A 139 43.16 41.89 -72.99
CA GLN A 139 43.59 41.83 -71.60
C GLN A 139 42.47 42.18 -70.61
N LEU A 140 41.52 43.03 -71.01
CA LEU A 140 40.37 43.38 -70.17
C LEU A 140 39.38 42.22 -70.08
N GLU A 141 39.14 41.51 -71.18
CA GLU A 141 38.28 40.32 -71.20
C GLU A 141 38.84 39.20 -70.31
N GLU A 142 40.15 38.95 -70.38
CA GLU A 142 40.81 37.94 -69.53
C GLU A 142 40.69 38.27 -68.03
N LYS A 143 40.87 39.55 -67.67
CA LYS A 143 40.69 40.03 -66.29
C LYS A 143 39.23 39.94 -65.84
N TYR A 144 38.28 40.20 -66.72
CA TYR A 144 36.85 40.10 -66.42
C TYR A 144 36.45 38.65 -66.10
N GLN A 145 36.91 37.67 -66.90
CA GLN A 145 36.63 36.26 -66.62
C GLN A 145 37.27 35.79 -65.31
N THR A 146 38.54 36.16 -65.06
CA THR A 146 39.21 35.83 -63.79
C THR A 146 38.50 36.43 -62.58
N LEU A 147 37.95 37.64 -62.72
CA LEU A 147 37.19 38.28 -61.65
C LEU A 147 35.84 37.59 -61.43
N LYS A 148 35.18 37.15 -62.51
CA LYS A 148 33.93 36.42 -62.45
C LYS A 148 34.08 35.08 -61.74
N ASP A 149 35.10 34.29 -62.08
CA ASP A 149 35.37 33.01 -61.42
C ASP A 149 35.58 33.18 -59.90
N LYS A 150 36.27 34.25 -59.49
CA LYS A 150 36.45 34.57 -58.06
C LYS A 150 35.17 35.01 -57.36
N VAL A 151 34.24 35.66 -58.06
CA VAL A 151 32.94 36.02 -57.50
C VAL A 151 32.11 34.76 -57.29
N ASP A 152 32.09 33.86 -58.27
CA ASP A 152 31.38 32.58 -58.18
C ASP A 152 31.93 31.71 -57.03
N ASP A 153 33.26 31.67 -56.83
CA ASP A 153 33.90 30.99 -55.69
C ASP A 153 33.48 31.59 -54.33
N VAL A 154 33.42 32.93 -54.25
CA VAL A 154 33.01 33.63 -53.01
C VAL A 154 31.53 33.42 -52.74
N GLU A 155 30.66 33.44 -53.75
CA GLU A 155 29.24 33.13 -53.58
C GLU A 155 29.04 31.70 -53.04
N ALA A 156 29.81 30.73 -53.54
CA ALA A 156 29.77 29.37 -53.02
C ALA A 156 30.24 29.26 -51.55
N GLU A 157 31.27 30.01 -51.15
CA GLU A 157 31.70 30.06 -49.74
C GLU A 157 30.65 30.74 -48.84
N VAL A 158 29.95 31.76 -49.33
CA VAL A 158 28.87 32.43 -48.60
C VAL A 158 27.69 31.47 -48.37
N ASP A 159 27.28 30.71 -49.39
CA ASP A 159 26.19 29.74 -49.27
C ASP A 159 26.52 28.62 -48.25
N ASP A 160 27.76 28.12 -48.24
CA ASP A 160 28.22 27.14 -47.25
C ASP A 160 28.22 27.72 -45.81
N LEU A 161 28.61 28.98 -45.66
CA LEU A 161 28.57 29.67 -44.36
C LEU A 161 27.14 29.94 -43.89
N GLU A 162 26.21 30.30 -44.78
CA GLU A 162 24.79 30.48 -44.44
C GLU A 162 24.18 29.15 -43.98
N SER A 163 24.43 28.05 -44.70
CA SER A 163 23.99 26.71 -44.32
C SER A 163 24.49 26.30 -42.93
N LYS A 164 25.78 26.51 -42.65
CA LYS A 164 26.35 26.25 -41.31
C LYS A 164 25.74 27.16 -40.23
N ALA A 165 25.47 28.42 -40.54
CA ALA A 165 24.83 29.33 -39.61
C ALA A 165 23.40 28.88 -39.24
N GLU A 166 22.64 28.36 -40.21
CA GLU A 166 21.32 27.76 -39.97
C GLU A 166 21.40 26.48 -39.11
N GLU A 167 22.38 25.61 -39.37
CA GLU A 167 22.61 24.40 -38.58
C GLU A 167 22.94 24.74 -37.12
N TYR A 168 23.87 25.67 -36.88
CA TYR A 168 24.18 26.16 -35.54
C TYR A 168 23.00 26.85 -34.87
N GLY A 169 22.19 27.61 -35.62
CA GLY A 169 20.97 28.23 -35.11
C GLY A 169 19.96 27.20 -34.61
N THR A 170 19.76 26.14 -35.38
CA THR A 170 18.85 25.03 -35.02
C THR A 170 19.37 24.27 -33.79
N SER A 171 20.66 23.93 -33.77
CA SER A 171 21.28 23.26 -32.61
C SER A 171 21.20 24.11 -31.34
N THR A 172 21.39 25.42 -31.43
CA THR A 172 21.28 26.34 -30.28
C THR A 172 19.85 26.39 -29.72
N GLN A 173 18.81 26.32 -30.58
CA GLN A 173 17.42 26.23 -30.13
C GLN A 173 17.14 24.91 -29.39
N GLU A 174 17.67 23.79 -29.87
CA GLU A 174 17.52 22.49 -29.20
C GLU A 174 18.18 22.50 -27.82
N PHE A 175 19.38 23.08 -27.68
CA PHE A 175 20.04 23.23 -26.38
C PHE A 175 19.25 24.11 -25.41
N LEU A 176 18.68 25.22 -25.89
CA LEU A 176 17.83 26.10 -25.08
C LEU A 176 16.58 25.38 -24.55
N GLU A 177 15.98 24.51 -25.35
CA GLU A 177 14.81 23.76 -24.91
C GLU A 177 15.17 22.68 -23.89
N GLN A 178 16.31 21.99 -24.08
CA GLN A 178 16.85 21.06 -23.08
C GLN A 178 17.18 21.74 -21.75
N GLU A 179 17.74 22.96 -21.78
CA GLU A 179 18.02 23.74 -20.57
C GLU A 179 16.74 24.08 -19.79
N LYS A 180 15.65 24.43 -20.48
CA LYS A 180 14.34 24.67 -19.85
C LYS A 180 13.78 23.40 -19.22
N GLU A 181 13.85 22.25 -19.92
CA GLU A 181 13.41 20.98 -19.36
C GLU A 181 14.19 20.61 -18.10
N LEU A 182 15.50 20.85 -18.10
CA LEU A 182 16.36 20.63 -16.94
C LEU A 182 15.98 21.55 -15.76
N MET A 183 15.67 22.82 -16.04
CA MET A 183 15.25 23.79 -15.03
C MET A 183 13.93 23.38 -14.37
N LEU A 184 12.95 22.91 -15.15
CA LEU A 184 11.68 22.38 -14.63
C LEU A 184 11.89 21.11 -13.79
N ALA A 185 12.82 20.25 -14.19
CA ALA A 185 13.17 19.06 -13.42
C ALA A 185 13.82 19.40 -12.07
N LEU A 186 14.66 20.45 -12.03
CA LEU A 186 15.26 20.96 -10.79
C LEU A 186 14.20 21.52 -9.82
N GLU A 187 13.28 22.35 -10.29
CA GLU A 187 12.20 22.91 -9.45
C GLU A 187 11.32 21.79 -8.85
N LYS A 188 11.01 20.76 -9.64
CA LYS A 188 10.28 19.58 -9.15
C LYS A 188 11.08 18.81 -8.10
N THR A 189 12.40 18.72 -8.26
CA THR A 189 13.29 18.04 -7.31
C THR A 189 13.35 18.81 -5.99
N ASP A 190 13.44 20.13 -6.03
CA ASP A 190 13.40 20.98 -4.84
C ASP A 190 12.08 20.82 -4.08
N GLY A 191 10.94 20.83 -4.78
CA GLY A 191 9.63 20.56 -4.16
C GLY A 191 9.54 19.18 -3.50
N LEU A 192 10.15 18.15 -4.09
CA LEU A 192 10.25 16.82 -3.48
C LEU A 192 11.14 16.81 -2.24
N THR A 193 12.24 17.58 -2.21
CA THR A 193 13.09 17.69 -1.01
C THR A 193 12.36 18.35 0.15
N GLU A 194 11.54 19.37 -0.11
CA GLU A 194 10.72 20.01 0.92
C GLU A 194 9.66 19.05 1.48
N GLN A 195 8.97 18.31 0.60
CA GLN A 195 8.04 17.25 1.02
C GLN A 195 8.75 16.14 1.82
N LEU A 196 9.96 15.75 1.44
CA LEU A 196 10.74 14.76 2.18
C LEU A 196 11.13 15.27 3.58
N SER A 197 11.51 16.54 3.70
CA SER A 197 11.89 17.15 4.97
C SER A 197 10.73 17.22 5.96
N SER A 198 9.53 17.61 5.48
CA SER A 198 8.31 17.63 6.29
C SER A 198 7.85 16.22 6.68
N GLY A 199 7.93 15.26 5.76
CA GLY A 199 7.67 13.85 6.05
C GLY A 199 8.62 13.28 7.11
N LEU A 200 9.91 13.64 7.07
CA LEU A 200 10.88 13.25 8.09
C LEU A 200 10.53 13.80 9.48
N GLU A 201 10.03 15.04 9.55
CA GLU A 201 9.58 15.63 10.81
C GLU A 201 8.36 14.89 11.39
N GLU A 202 7.42 14.49 10.54
CA GLU A 202 6.27 13.67 10.94
C GLU A 202 6.69 12.28 11.41
N VAL A 203 7.60 11.61 10.70
CA VAL A 203 8.17 10.32 11.12
C VAL A 203 8.87 10.44 12.48
N ASN A 204 9.61 11.52 12.72
CA ASN A 204 10.26 11.76 14.01
C ASN A 204 9.23 11.96 15.14
N LYS A 205 8.13 12.68 14.88
CA LYS A 205 7.02 12.84 15.84
C LYS A 205 6.37 11.50 16.16
N LEU A 206 6.08 10.69 15.14
CA LEU A 206 5.51 9.34 15.31
C LEU A 206 6.46 8.41 16.07
N THR A 207 7.76 8.49 15.81
CA THR A 207 8.78 7.70 16.51
C THR A 207 8.83 8.05 17.99
N ALA A 208 8.80 9.35 18.33
CA ALA A 208 8.76 9.81 19.72
C ALA A 208 7.46 9.38 20.44
N GLU A 209 6.33 9.32 19.73
CA GLU A 209 5.08 8.81 20.28
C GLU A 209 5.11 7.30 20.51
N LEU A 210 5.68 6.53 19.57
CA LEU A 210 5.93 5.10 19.72
C LEU A 210 6.80 4.78 20.94
N GLU A 211 7.88 5.54 21.17
CA GLU A 211 8.71 5.37 22.38
C GLU A 211 7.92 5.61 23.67
N ARG A 212 7.04 6.62 23.69
CA ARG A 212 6.17 6.89 24.84
C ARG A 212 5.17 5.78 25.06
N ILE A 213 4.58 5.23 24.00
CA ILE A 213 3.66 4.08 24.08
C ILE A 213 4.41 2.86 24.59
N GLY A 214 5.61 2.57 24.09
CA GLY A 214 6.46 1.47 24.56
C GLY A 214 6.76 1.56 26.06
N LYS A 215 7.16 2.74 26.56
CA LYS A 215 7.39 2.96 28.00
C LYS A 215 6.12 2.73 28.85
N LYS A 216 4.96 3.23 28.39
CA LYS A 216 3.69 2.99 29.07
C LYS A 216 3.29 1.51 29.07
N GLN A 217 3.55 0.79 27.98
CA GLN A 217 3.27 -0.64 27.88
C GLN A 217 4.13 -1.45 28.84
N ASP A 218 5.41 -1.12 28.98
CA ASP A 218 6.31 -1.75 29.95
C ASP A 218 5.86 -1.50 31.40
N GLU A 219 5.45 -0.27 31.73
CA GLU A 219 4.89 0.03 33.05
C GLU A 219 3.60 -0.75 33.32
N GLN A 220 2.71 -0.87 32.32
CA GLN A 220 1.49 -1.65 32.44
C GLN A 220 1.77 -3.15 32.59
N LEU A 221 2.77 -3.69 31.88
CA LEU A 221 3.19 -5.08 32.03
C LEU A 221 3.72 -5.37 33.44
N LYS A 222 4.58 -4.48 33.99
CA LYS A 222 5.06 -4.59 35.38
C LYS A 222 3.92 -4.50 36.39
N LYS A 223 2.94 -3.62 36.15
CA LYS A 223 1.76 -3.52 37.01
C LYS A 223 0.91 -4.79 36.93
N SER A 224 0.68 -5.31 35.73
CA SER A 224 -0.07 -6.55 35.49
C SER A 224 0.61 -7.75 36.17
N SER A 225 1.92 -7.90 36.04
CA SER A 225 2.66 -9.00 36.70
C SER A 225 2.57 -8.91 38.22
N SER A 226 2.73 -7.70 38.80
CA SER A 226 2.58 -7.50 40.24
C SER A 226 1.15 -7.76 40.75
N LEU A 227 0.14 -7.43 39.95
CA LEU A 227 -1.26 -7.72 40.27
C LEU A 227 -1.53 -9.23 40.21
N ASN A 228 -0.96 -9.93 39.23
CA ASN A 228 -1.11 -11.38 39.12
C ASN A 228 -0.44 -12.12 40.27
N GLU A 229 0.75 -11.68 40.70
CA GLU A 229 1.44 -12.21 41.87
C GLU A 229 0.61 -11.98 43.15
N ARG A 230 0.04 -10.78 43.31
CA ARG A 230 -0.89 -10.48 44.41
C ARG A 230 -2.14 -11.36 44.35
N ALA A 231 -2.75 -11.54 43.17
CA ALA A 231 -3.93 -12.38 42.99
C ALA A 231 -3.63 -13.84 43.38
N ASN A 232 -2.52 -14.40 42.90
CA ASN A 232 -2.08 -15.74 43.27
C ASN A 232 -1.84 -15.88 44.78
N SER A 233 -1.19 -14.89 45.41
CA SER A 233 -0.98 -14.91 46.87
C SER A 233 -2.30 -14.84 47.66
N VAL A 234 -3.32 -14.17 47.12
CA VAL A 234 -4.65 -14.10 47.75
C VAL A 234 -5.40 -15.42 47.59
N ILE A 235 -5.30 -16.07 46.41
CA ILE A 235 -5.88 -17.39 46.18
C ILE A 235 -5.26 -18.42 47.13
N GLU A 236 -3.93 -18.45 47.23
CA GLU A 236 -3.22 -19.37 48.13
C GLU A 236 -3.63 -19.18 49.59
N LYS A 237 -3.70 -17.92 50.06
CA LYS A 237 -4.18 -17.60 51.41
C LYS A 237 -5.65 -17.98 51.61
N SER A 238 -6.49 -17.78 50.59
CA SER A 238 -7.91 -18.15 50.65
C SER A 238 -8.08 -19.66 50.79
N ASP A 239 -7.33 -20.45 50.02
CA ASP A 239 -7.35 -21.91 50.11
C ASP A 239 -6.81 -22.41 51.45
N GLU A 240 -5.77 -21.78 52.00
CA GLU A 240 -5.28 -22.08 53.34
C GLU A 240 -6.35 -21.80 54.40
N VAL A 241 -7.00 -20.64 54.35
CA VAL A 241 -8.07 -20.26 55.28
C VAL A 241 -9.26 -21.22 55.16
N LYS A 242 -9.65 -21.59 53.94
CA LYS A 242 -10.72 -22.56 53.70
C LYS A 242 -10.38 -23.92 54.30
N ASN A 243 -9.18 -24.43 54.05
CA ASN A 243 -8.72 -25.70 54.62
C ASN A 243 -8.66 -25.68 56.15
N ARG A 244 -8.24 -24.55 56.75
CA ARG A 244 -8.26 -24.38 58.21
C ARG A 244 -9.70 -24.34 58.75
N ALA A 245 -10.61 -23.65 58.06
CA ALA A 245 -12.01 -23.57 58.43
C ALA A 245 -12.69 -24.95 58.35
N ASP A 246 -12.49 -25.71 57.28
CA ASP A 246 -13.05 -27.05 57.11
C ASP A 246 -12.53 -28.04 58.17
N LYS A 247 -11.23 -27.97 58.50
CA LYS A 247 -10.63 -28.76 59.59
C LYS A 247 -11.20 -28.38 60.95
N ALA A 248 -11.29 -27.08 61.25
CA ALA A 248 -11.82 -26.60 62.52
C ALA A 248 -13.31 -26.93 62.69
N LEU A 249 -14.12 -26.75 61.64
CA LEU A 249 -15.54 -27.08 61.66
C LEU A 249 -15.75 -28.59 61.84
N SER A 250 -15.02 -29.43 61.10
CA SER A 250 -15.15 -30.88 61.21
C SER A 250 -14.70 -31.41 62.57
N SER A 251 -13.61 -30.89 63.14
CA SER A 251 -13.13 -31.29 64.49
C SER A 251 -14.08 -30.81 65.59
N SER A 252 -14.63 -29.60 65.45
CA SER A 252 -15.63 -29.08 66.39
C SER A 252 -16.94 -29.89 66.36
N ILE A 253 -17.39 -30.35 65.19
CA ILE A 253 -18.61 -31.18 65.06
C ILE A 253 -18.43 -32.54 65.74
N THR A 254 -17.29 -33.22 65.57
CA THR A 254 -17.04 -34.52 66.20
C THR A 254 -16.96 -34.40 67.72
N VAL A 255 -16.26 -33.37 68.22
CA VAL A 255 -16.15 -33.07 69.66
C VAL A 255 -17.51 -32.69 70.26
N SER A 256 -18.31 -31.87 69.58
CA SER A 256 -19.64 -31.48 70.05
C SER A 256 -20.64 -32.64 70.08
N LEU A 257 -20.57 -33.54 69.09
CA LEU A 257 -21.38 -34.75 69.04
C LEU A 257 -21.00 -35.72 70.18
N ALA A 258 -19.71 -35.98 70.38
CA ALA A 258 -19.21 -36.78 71.49
C ALA A 258 -19.63 -36.23 72.85
N LYS A 259 -19.53 -34.91 73.03
CA LYS A 259 -19.99 -34.23 74.25
C LYS A 259 -21.50 -34.42 74.48
N THR A 260 -22.31 -34.28 73.44
CA THR A 260 -23.77 -34.47 73.54
C THR A 260 -24.11 -35.90 73.97
N PHE A 261 -23.44 -36.92 73.41
CA PHE A 261 -23.65 -38.31 73.83
C PHE A 261 -23.17 -38.57 75.25
N LYS A 262 -22.08 -37.95 75.68
CA LYS A 262 -21.58 -38.02 77.06
C LYS A 262 -22.59 -37.43 78.05
N ASP A 263 -23.20 -36.30 77.72
CA ASP A 263 -24.23 -35.67 78.56
C ASP A 263 -25.48 -36.55 78.66
N ARG A 264 -25.94 -37.13 77.54
CA ARG A 264 -27.05 -38.11 77.51
C ARG A 264 -26.76 -39.38 78.31
N LYS A 265 -25.52 -39.89 78.25
CA LYS A 265 -25.07 -41.02 79.07
C LYS A 265 -25.17 -40.68 80.56
N LYS A 266 -24.75 -39.48 80.96
CA LYS A 266 -24.83 -39.01 82.36
C LYS A 266 -26.27 -38.92 82.84
N GLU A 267 -27.18 -38.41 82.00
CA GLU A 267 -28.63 -38.40 82.29
C GLU A 267 -29.17 -39.82 82.50
N ALA A 268 -28.78 -40.78 81.65
CA ALA A 268 -29.20 -42.18 81.77
C ALA A 268 -28.66 -42.85 83.05
N ILE A 269 -27.41 -42.60 83.43
CA ILE A 269 -26.81 -43.10 84.69
C ILE A 269 -27.59 -42.55 85.89
N HIS A 270 -27.92 -41.26 85.87
CA HIS A 270 -28.68 -40.63 86.94
C HIS A 270 -30.08 -41.25 87.09
N GLN A 271 -30.76 -41.48 85.97
CA GLN A 271 -32.06 -42.17 85.96
C GLN A 271 -31.93 -43.63 86.47
N ARG A 272 -30.90 -44.37 86.04
CA ARG A 272 -30.66 -45.74 86.53
C ARG A 272 -30.48 -45.75 88.05
N TRP A 273 -29.60 -44.88 88.55
CA TRP A 273 -29.33 -44.78 89.98
C TRP A 273 -30.59 -44.45 90.79
N LEU A 274 -31.44 -43.55 90.29
CA LEU A 274 -32.72 -43.24 90.93
C LEU A 274 -33.60 -44.50 91.06
N TYR A 275 -33.73 -45.29 89.99
CA TYR A 275 -34.53 -46.52 90.01
C TYR A 275 -33.89 -47.65 90.84
N ASP A 276 -32.56 -47.75 90.88
CA ASP A 276 -31.85 -48.70 91.74
C ASP A 276 -32.09 -48.38 93.23
N VAL A 277 -32.04 -47.10 93.60
CA VAL A 277 -32.37 -46.65 94.96
C VAL A 277 -33.81 -46.97 95.31
N VAL A 278 -34.76 -46.68 94.41
CA VAL A 278 -36.19 -47.04 94.60
C VAL A 278 -36.36 -48.56 94.75
N PHE A 279 -35.63 -49.37 93.98
CA PHE A 279 -35.67 -50.82 94.08
C PHE A 279 -35.19 -51.32 95.45
N VAL A 280 -34.03 -50.83 95.91
CA VAL A 280 -33.45 -51.21 97.22
C VAL A 280 -34.37 -50.77 98.36
N ILE A 281 -34.92 -49.55 98.30
CA ILE A 281 -35.89 -49.05 99.30
C ILE A 281 -37.15 -49.91 99.30
N SER A 282 -37.70 -50.26 98.13
CA SER A 282 -38.90 -51.09 98.03
C SER A 282 -38.70 -52.47 98.64
N ILE A 283 -37.56 -53.11 98.39
CA ILE A 283 -37.19 -54.40 99.01
C ILE A 283 -36.98 -54.24 100.51
N SER A 284 -36.27 -53.20 100.96
CA SER A 284 -35.99 -52.97 102.38
C SER A 284 -37.27 -52.76 103.20
N ILE A 285 -38.21 -51.98 102.67
CA ILE A 285 -39.52 -51.77 103.29
C ILE A 285 -40.34 -53.06 103.29
N GLY A 286 -40.32 -53.82 102.17
CA GLY A 286 -40.98 -55.12 102.09
C GLY A 286 -40.48 -56.10 103.16
N ILE A 287 -39.16 -56.23 103.31
CA ILE A 287 -38.53 -57.10 104.33
C ILE A 287 -38.88 -56.63 105.74
N LEU A 288 -38.79 -55.32 106.03
CA LEU A 288 -39.13 -54.77 107.34
C LEU A 288 -40.61 -55.04 107.68
N MET A 289 -41.51 -54.90 106.71
CA MET A 289 -42.94 -55.16 106.89
C MET A 289 -43.23 -56.64 107.11
N THR A 290 -42.55 -57.54 106.38
CA THR A 290 -42.62 -58.99 106.60
C THR A 290 -42.06 -59.39 107.96
N TYR A 291 -40.97 -58.78 108.42
CA TYR A 291 -40.40 -59.02 109.75
C TYR A 291 -41.36 -58.63 110.88
N ASN A 292 -41.93 -57.42 110.82
CA ASN A 292 -42.95 -56.96 111.77
C ASN A 292 -44.20 -57.84 111.77
N MET A 293 -44.58 -58.36 110.60
CA MET A 293 -45.70 -59.30 110.47
C MET A 293 -45.37 -60.65 111.13
N LEU A 294 -44.15 -61.17 110.93
CA LEU A 294 -43.73 -62.46 111.48
C LEU A 294 -43.59 -62.39 113.01
N ASP A 295 -43.04 -61.29 113.55
CA ASP A 295 -42.89 -61.04 114.99
C ASP A 295 -44.24 -60.93 115.71
N GLN A 296 -45.26 -60.36 115.06
CA GLN A 296 -46.64 -60.32 115.58
C GLN A 296 -47.37 -61.66 115.56
N ILE A 297 -46.93 -62.61 114.71
CA ILE A 297 -47.56 -63.93 114.56
C ILE A 297 -46.87 -64.99 115.45
N LEU A 298 -45.58 -64.81 115.80
CA LEU A 298 -44.78 -65.74 116.59
C LEU A 298 -44.68 -65.55 118.13
N PRO A 299 -45.47 -64.71 118.84
CA PRO A 299 -45.47 -64.77 120.31
C PRO A 299 -46.12 -66.06 120.80
N SER A 300 -45.42 -66.68 121.75
CA SER A 300 -45.79 -67.91 122.45
C SER A 300 -47.13 -67.81 123.19
N GLY A 301 -47.93 -68.89 123.15
CA GLY A 301 -48.99 -69.19 124.12
C GLY A 301 -50.38 -68.68 123.75
N GLU A 302 -51.28 -69.64 123.44
CA GLU A 302 -52.74 -69.53 123.35
C GLU A 302 -53.33 -68.59 122.25
N GLY A 303 -53.97 -69.21 121.24
CA GLY A 303 -54.91 -68.53 120.34
C GLY A 303 -54.45 -68.35 118.89
N ALA A 304 -54.05 -69.42 118.21
CA ALA A 304 -53.69 -69.42 116.77
C ALA A 304 -54.86 -69.12 115.80
N THR A 305 -56.00 -68.59 116.28
CA THR A 305 -57.21 -68.36 115.48
C THR A 305 -57.54 -66.87 115.23
N TYR A 306 -56.70 -65.92 115.64
CA TYR A 306 -57.02 -64.48 115.51
C TYR A 306 -56.12 -63.64 114.57
N ASN A 307 -55.24 -64.25 113.76
CA ASN A 307 -54.29 -63.47 112.93
C ASN A 307 -54.50 -63.57 111.40
N PHE A 308 -55.48 -64.32 110.91
CA PHE A 308 -55.75 -64.42 109.46
C PHE A 308 -56.38 -63.15 108.87
N GLU A 309 -57.24 -62.46 109.62
CA GLU A 309 -57.88 -61.21 109.19
C GLU A 309 -56.85 -60.07 109.00
N ALA A 310 -55.90 -59.97 109.94
CA ALA A 310 -54.79 -59.01 109.86
C ALA A 310 -53.84 -59.30 108.68
N LEU A 311 -53.70 -60.56 108.27
CA LEU A 311 -52.92 -60.96 107.09
C LEU A 311 -53.61 -60.51 105.80
N ILE A 312 -54.91 -60.79 105.65
CA ILE A 312 -55.67 -60.44 104.43
C ILE A 312 -55.71 -58.93 104.20
N ILE A 313 -55.87 -58.12 105.26
CA ILE A 313 -55.89 -56.65 105.15
C ILE A 313 -54.51 -56.08 104.74
N ARG A 314 -53.41 -56.76 105.08
CA ARG A 314 -52.03 -56.30 104.79
C ARG A 314 -51.44 -56.84 103.48
N MET A 315 -52.01 -57.91 102.90
CA MET A 315 -51.58 -58.49 101.62
C MET A 315 -51.55 -57.51 100.43
N PRO A 316 -52.52 -56.60 100.24
CA PRO A 316 -52.47 -55.61 99.16
C PRO A 316 -51.26 -54.67 99.26
N PHE A 317 -50.82 -54.33 100.48
CA PHE A 317 -49.65 -53.49 100.70
C PHE A 317 -48.35 -54.22 100.35
N LEU A 318 -48.21 -55.49 100.72
CA LEU A 318 -47.05 -56.30 100.30
C LEU A 318 -47.01 -56.46 98.77
N MET A 319 -48.17 -56.72 98.16
CA MET A 319 -48.29 -56.79 96.69
C MET A 319 -47.88 -55.48 96.02
N PHE A 320 -48.19 -54.32 96.62
CA PHE A 320 -47.77 -53.02 96.11
C PHE A 320 -46.24 -52.83 96.13
N PHE A 321 -45.56 -53.20 97.22
CA PHE A 321 -44.08 -53.11 97.29
C PHE A 321 -43.37 -54.13 96.41
N VAL A 322 -43.93 -55.33 96.24
CA VAL A 322 -43.42 -56.32 95.27
C VAL A 322 -43.58 -55.78 93.85
N TRP A 323 -44.75 -55.25 93.50
CA TRP A 323 -44.98 -54.63 92.20
C TRP A 323 -44.05 -53.43 91.94
N LEU A 324 -43.87 -52.57 92.95
CA LEU A 324 -42.97 -51.42 92.87
C LEU A 324 -41.51 -51.85 92.66
N GLY A 325 -41.06 -52.92 93.34
CA GLY A 325 -39.75 -53.52 93.13
C GLY A 325 -39.59 -54.07 91.71
N LEU A 326 -40.57 -54.81 91.20
CA LEU A 326 -40.53 -55.32 89.81
C LEU A 326 -40.55 -54.19 88.77
N PHE A 327 -41.33 -53.15 89.01
CA PHE A 327 -41.38 -51.96 88.16
C PHE A 327 -40.04 -51.21 88.15
N ALA A 328 -39.46 -50.97 89.32
CA ALA A 328 -38.17 -50.30 89.47
C ALA A 328 -37.04 -51.11 88.83
N SER A 329 -37.02 -52.43 89.02
CA SER A 329 -36.06 -53.33 88.37
C SER A 329 -36.15 -53.27 86.84
N LYS A 330 -37.37 -53.31 86.28
CA LYS A 330 -37.59 -53.18 84.83
C LYS A 330 -37.14 -51.82 84.28
N LYS A 331 -37.38 -50.75 85.03
CA LYS A 331 -36.96 -49.39 84.65
C LYS A 331 -35.45 -49.20 84.76
N SER A 332 -34.80 -49.76 85.76
CA SER A 332 -33.34 -49.76 85.90
C SER A 332 -32.66 -50.51 84.75
N SER A 333 -33.16 -51.70 84.42
CA SER A 333 -32.65 -52.47 83.27
C SER A 333 -32.77 -51.69 81.95
N HIS A 334 -33.91 -51.00 81.75
CA HIS A 334 -34.07 -50.13 80.58
C HIS A 334 -33.07 -48.96 80.58
N ALA A 335 -32.85 -48.31 81.73
CA ALA A 335 -31.91 -47.21 81.85
C ALA A 335 -30.45 -47.67 81.61
N SER A 336 -30.06 -48.85 82.09
CA SER A 336 -28.73 -49.44 81.83
C SER A 336 -28.50 -49.65 80.34
N ARG A 337 -29.51 -50.10 79.61
CA ARG A 337 -29.41 -50.29 78.16
C ARG A 337 -29.32 -48.97 77.39
N ILE A 338 -30.01 -47.93 77.85
CA ILE A 338 -29.86 -46.57 77.31
C ILE A 338 -28.44 -46.06 77.55
N GLU A 339 -27.87 -46.32 78.72
CA GLU A 339 -26.48 -45.96 79.02
C GLU A 339 -25.49 -46.66 78.09
N GLU A 340 -25.58 -47.98 77.92
CA GLU A 340 -24.70 -48.75 77.03
C GLU A 340 -24.76 -48.24 75.59
N PHE A 341 -25.96 -47.94 75.10
CA PHE A 341 -26.17 -47.38 73.77
C PHE A 341 -25.49 -46.01 73.59
N TYR A 342 -25.66 -45.09 74.55
CA TYR A 342 -24.98 -43.79 74.46
C TYR A 342 -23.47 -43.88 74.71
N ALA A 343 -23.00 -44.84 75.52
CA ALA A 343 -21.59 -45.11 75.70
C ALA A 343 -20.93 -45.60 74.40
N GLN A 344 -21.62 -46.46 73.64
CA GLN A 344 -21.18 -46.90 72.33
C GLN A 344 -21.15 -45.71 71.34
N LYS A 345 -22.21 -44.89 71.30
CA LYS A 345 -22.26 -43.69 70.43
C LYS A 345 -21.18 -42.66 70.77
N GLN A 346 -20.89 -42.44 72.05
CA GLN A 346 -19.81 -41.57 72.49
C GLN A 346 -18.46 -42.09 72.02
N THR A 347 -18.16 -43.38 72.25
CA THR A 347 -16.88 -44.00 71.86
C THR A 347 -16.67 -43.95 70.34
N LEU A 348 -17.74 -44.16 69.57
CA LEU A 348 -17.73 -44.06 68.11
C LEU A 348 -17.48 -42.62 67.64
N ALA A 349 -18.10 -41.62 68.28
CA ALA A 349 -17.89 -40.21 67.95
C ALA A 349 -16.47 -39.72 68.32
N GLU A 350 -15.92 -40.16 69.44
CA GLU A 350 -14.55 -39.82 69.87
C GLU A 350 -13.47 -40.48 68.98
N SER A 351 -13.69 -41.73 68.57
CA SER A 351 -12.75 -42.46 67.70
C SER A 351 -12.81 -42.01 66.22
N TYR A 352 -13.92 -41.39 65.80
CA TYR A 352 -14.11 -40.91 64.43
C TYR A 352 -13.02 -39.91 63.97
N GLU A 353 -12.59 -39.00 64.84
CA GLU A 353 -11.52 -38.05 64.51
C GLU A 353 -10.16 -38.76 64.33
N GLY A 354 -9.90 -39.81 65.11
CA GLY A 354 -8.74 -40.68 64.95
C GLY A 354 -8.77 -41.47 63.64
N TYR A 355 -9.90 -42.08 63.28
CA TYR A 355 -10.06 -42.78 62.00
C TYR A 355 -9.91 -41.84 60.81
N LYS A 356 -10.50 -40.64 60.87
CA LYS A 356 -10.31 -39.61 59.84
C LYS A 356 -8.85 -39.20 59.70
N GLY A 357 -8.13 -39.05 60.82
CA GLY A 357 -6.70 -38.75 60.83
C GLY A 357 -5.84 -39.85 60.20
N GLU A 358 -6.18 -41.12 60.43
CA GLU A 358 -5.43 -42.27 59.93
C GLU A 358 -5.71 -42.55 58.44
N ILE A 359 -6.97 -42.42 57.98
CA ILE A 359 -7.33 -42.46 56.55
C ILE A 359 -6.56 -41.38 55.77
N ALA A 360 -6.45 -40.17 56.33
CA ALA A 360 -5.70 -39.10 55.69
C ALA A 360 -4.19 -39.37 55.59
N ARG A 361 -3.65 -40.31 56.39
CA ARG A 361 -2.23 -40.71 56.40
C ARG A 361 -1.94 -41.94 55.55
N MET A 362 -2.91 -42.83 55.36
CA MET A 362 -2.76 -44.06 54.58
C MET A 362 -3.36 -43.89 53.18
N SER A 363 -2.52 -43.70 52.16
CA SER A 363 -2.98 -43.51 50.77
C SER A 363 -3.38 -44.80 50.04
N ASP A 364 -3.03 -45.98 50.55
CA ASP A 364 -3.11 -47.26 49.80
C ASP A 364 -4.17 -48.25 50.34
N ASN A 365 -4.63 -48.08 51.59
CA ASN A 365 -5.63 -48.96 52.24
C ASN A 365 -6.94 -48.24 52.60
N THR A 366 -7.28 -47.21 51.82
CA THR A 366 -8.45 -46.35 52.07
C THR A 366 -9.77 -47.12 52.10
N SER A 367 -9.92 -48.16 51.26
CA SER A 367 -11.19 -48.88 51.10
C SER A 367 -11.69 -49.59 52.36
N GLU A 368 -10.82 -50.22 53.16
CA GLU A 368 -11.25 -50.96 54.35
C GLU A 368 -11.61 -50.02 55.51
N LEU A 369 -10.80 -48.98 55.72
CA LEU A 369 -11.02 -48.03 56.79
C LEU A 369 -12.21 -47.10 56.49
N GLU A 370 -12.45 -46.77 55.21
CA GLU A 370 -13.68 -46.08 54.76
C GLU A 370 -14.93 -46.93 54.98
N LYS A 371 -14.87 -48.24 54.70
CA LYS A 371 -15.99 -49.16 54.99
C LYS A 371 -16.29 -49.22 56.49
N LEU A 372 -15.26 -49.31 57.33
CA LEU A 372 -15.42 -49.27 58.80
C LEU A 372 -16.03 -47.94 59.27
N MET A 373 -15.60 -46.82 58.70
CA MET A 373 -16.15 -45.48 59.00
C MET A 373 -17.61 -45.34 58.55
N ALA A 374 -17.96 -45.88 57.38
CA ALA A 374 -19.34 -45.90 56.89
C ALA A 374 -20.24 -46.76 57.79
N ILE A 375 -19.77 -47.94 58.22
CA ILE A 375 -20.48 -48.79 59.17
C ILE A 375 -20.65 -48.07 60.52
N ASN A 376 -19.61 -47.40 61.02
CA ASN A 376 -19.68 -46.61 62.24
C ASN A 376 -20.70 -45.47 62.12
N LEU A 377 -20.73 -44.75 60.99
CA LEU A 377 -21.69 -43.67 60.77
C LEU A 377 -23.13 -44.18 60.71
N VAL A 378 -23.36 -45.31 60.04
CA VAL A 378 -24.66 -46.01 60.01
C VAL A 378 -25.08 -46.38 61.43
N SER A 379 -24.17 -46.92 62.24
CA SER A 379 -24.47 -47.28 63.64
C SER A 379 -24.78 -46.07 64.54
N ILE A 380 -24.16 -44.91 64.30
CA ILE A 380 -24.49 -43.66 64.99
C ILE A 380 -25.87 -43.13 64.58
N SER A 381 -26.22 -43.27 63.28
CA SER A 381 -27.48 -42.81 62.71
C SER A 381 -28.69 -43.68 63.04
N GLN A 382 -28.49 -44.93 63.46
CA GLN A 382 -29.58 -45.83 63.84
C GLN A 382 -30.38 -45.23 65.00
N ASP A 383 -31.70 -45.21 64.82
CA ASP A 383 -32.64 -44.67 65.78
C ASP A 383 -32.72 -45.58 67.02
N SER A 384 -32.77 -44.94 68.18
CA SER A 384 -32.75 -45.61 69.48
C SER A 384 -33.98 -46.53 69.62
N SER A 385 -35.12 -46.12 69.07
CA SER A 385 -36.40 -46.84 69.13
C SER A 385 -36.33 -48.27 68.56
N GLN A 386 -35.62 -48.46 67.45
CA GLN A 386 -35.54 -49.73 66.72
C GLN A 386 -34.77 -50.80 67.50
N ILE A 387 -33.72 -50.40 68.23
CA ILE A 387 -32.96 -51.32 69.08
C ILE A 387 -33.79 -51.72 70.31
N PHE A 388 -34.52 -50.77 70.91
CA PHE A 388 -35.35 -51.06 72.09
C PHE A 388 -36.52 -51.99 71.78
N ASP A 389 -37.16 -51.88 70.62
CA ASP A 389 -38.32 -52.70 70.24
C ASP A 389 -37.97 -54.14 69.82
N GLY A 390 -36.78 -54.39 69.24
CA GLY A 390 -36.35 -55.75 68.87
C GLY A 390 -36.21 -56.70 70.08
N VAL A 391 -35.76 -56.18 71.22
CA VAL A 391 -35.55 -56.98 72.46
C VAL A 391 -36.82 -57.10 73.30
N ARG A 392 -37.86 -56.31 73.02
CA ARG A 392 -39.18 -56.49 73.65
C ARG A 392 -39.79 -57.87 73.32
N LYS A 393 -39.27 -58.57 72.29
CA LYS A 393 -39.64 -59.93 71.89
C LYS A 393 -38.86 -61.04 72.60
N GLU A 394 -37.76 -60.74 73.28
CA GLU A 394 -37.00 -61.77 74.01
C GLU A 394 -37.48 -61.85 75.47
N LYS A 395 -38.15 -62.96 75.77
CA LYS A 395 -38.75 -63.29 77.07
C LYS A 395 -37.67 -63.54 78.13
N HIS A 396 -37.32 -62.50 78.89
CA HIS A 396 -36.37 -62.62 80.00
C HIS A 396 -36.98 -62.10 81.31
N LEU A 397 -38.02 -62.76 81.82
CA LEU A 397 -38.38 -62.62 83.23
C LEU A 397 -38.18 -63.95 83.96
N PRO A 398 -37.24 -64.01 84.93
CA PRO A 398 -37.09 -65.18 85.82
C PRO A 398 -38.39 -65.56 86.53
N LEU A 399 -39.27 -64.58 86.76
CA LEU A 399 -40.59 -64.80 87.35
C LEU A 399 -41.58 -65.43 86.39
N GLU A 400 -41.55 -65.13 85.09
CA GLU A 400 -42.43 -65.80 84.11
C GLU A 400 -42.06 -67.27 83.96
N ILE A 401 -40.76 -67.58 83.93
CA ILE A 401 -40.23 -68.95 83.96
C ILE A 401 -40.64 -69.67 85.27
N PHE A 402 -40.64 -68.96 86.40
CA PHE A 402 -41.04 -69.51 87.68
C PHE A 402 -42.55 -69.75 87.77
N THR A 403 -43.38 -68.86 87.22
CA THR A 403 -44.84 -69.02 87.16
C THR A 403 -45.27 -70.11 86.20
N GLU A 404 -44.60 -70.28 85.05
CA GLU A 404 -44.85 -71.40 84.13
C GLU A 404 -44.46 -72.73 84.80
N ARG A 405 -43.30 -72.80 85.47
CA ARG A 405 -42.88 -74.00 86.23
C ARG A 405 -43.76 -74.32 87.43
N LEU A 406 -44.38 -73.31 88.06
CA LEU A 406 -45.34 -73.50 89.15
C LEU A 406 -46.71 -73.97 88.62
N LEU A 407 -47.19 -73.40 87.50
CA LEU A 407 -48.43 -73.84 86.86
C LEU A 407 -48.33 -75.29 86.36
N ASP A 408 -47.19 -75.67 85.77
CA ASP A 408 -46.96 -77.04 85.29
C ASP A 408 -46.95 -78.08 86.43
N LYS A 409 -46.55 -77.69 87.65
CA LYS A 409 -46.62 -78.60 88.82
C LYS A 409 -48.03 -78.73 89.39
N PHE A 410 -48.91 -77.76 89.18
CA PHE A 410 -50.30 -77.79 89.67
C PHE A 410 -51.29 -78.39 88.65
N SER A 411 -50.95 -78.42 87.36
CA SER A 411 -51.86 -78.91 86.30
C SER A 411 -51.84 -80.43 86.09
N LEU A 412 -50.88 -81.17 86.66
CA LEU A 412 -50.79 -82.63 86.53
C LEU A 412 -51.72 -83.40 87.47
N LYS A 413 -53.05 -83.23 87.33
CA LYS A 413 -54.04 -84.23 87.77
C LYS A 413 -55.37 -84.17 87.00
N LYS A 414 -55.34 -84.52 85.71
CA LYS A 414 -56.45 -85.11 84.92
C LYS A 414 -55.88 -85.57 83.57
N LYS A 415 -55.37 -86.81 83.49
CA LYS A 415 -56.03 -88.01 82.91
C LYS A 415 -56.20 -87.96 81.38
N ASP A 416 -55.29 -88.67 80.69
CA ASP A 416 -55.44 -89.67 79.61
C ASP A 416 -56.65 -89.50 78.64
N ASP A 417 -56.57 -89.56 77.30
CA ASP A 417 -55.72 -90.36 76.40
C ASP A 417 -55.94 -89.90 74.91
N PRO A 418 -55.21 -90.46 73.91
CA PRO A 418 -54.91 -89.86 72.59
C PRO A 418 -55.77 -90.40 71.43
N LYS A 419 -55.61 -89.81 70.21
CA LYS A 419 -55.71 -90.51 68.90
C LYS A 419 -55.42 -89.58 67.71
N GLY A 420 -54.56 -90.05 66.79
CA GLY A 420 -54.68 -89.78 65.35
C GLY A 420 -53.47 -89.18 64.62
N GLU A 421 -52.50 -90.01 64.25
CA GLU A 421 -51.71 -89.86 63.01
C GLU A 421 -52.68 -89.85 61.79
N VAL A 422 -52.38 -89.31 60.60
CA VAL A 422 -51.45 -89.82 59.57
C VAL A 422 -51.45 -88.87 58.34
N GLU A 423 -50.30 -88.77 57.66
CA GLU A 423 -50.01 -88.42 56.23
C GLU A 423 -50.18 -86.99 55.69
N ASN A 424 -49.08 -86.31 55.34
CA ASN A 424 -48.27 -86.34 54.08
C ASN A 424 -48.86 -85.48 52.94
N HIS A 425 -48.15 -84.41 52.56
CA HIS A 425 -47.58 -84.32 51.21
C HIS A 425 -46.55 -83.17 51.05
N HIS A 426 -45.53 -83.55 50.30
CA HIS A 426 -44.37 -82.83 49.79
C HIS A 426 -44.69 -82.05 48.50
N LYS A 427 -44.18 -80.82 48.35
CA LYS A 427 -43.73 -80.12 47.09
C LYS A 427 -43.59 -78.60 47.37
N THR A 428 -42.38 -78.05 47.38
CA THR A 428 -41.73 -77.28 46.29
C THR A 428 -42.60 -76.16 45.72
N ASP A 429 -42.13 -74.91 45.81
CA ASP A 429 -41.61 -74.15 44.67
C ASP A 429 -41.08 -72.78 45.12
N GLU A 430 -39.94 -72.40 44.54
CA GLU A 430 -39.33 -71.08 44.26
C GLU A 430 -39.29 -69.95 45.31
#